data_AF-A0A859FJ51-F1
#
_entry.id   AF-A0A859FJ51-F1
#
_cell.length_a   1.000
_cell.length_b   1.000
_cell.length_c   1.000
_cell.angle_alpha   90.00
_cell.angle_beta   90.00
_cell.angle_gamma   90.00
#
_symmetry.space_group_name_H-M   'P 1'
#
loop_
_entity.id
_entity.type
_entity.pdbx_description
1 polymer ?
#
loop_
_entity_poly.entity_id
_entity_poly.type
_entity_poly.pdbx_seq_one_letter_code
_entity_poly.pdbx_strand_id
1 'polypeptide(L)'
;MAKVVLATVLFIFGVLLFSAMFADFFETTPSTTTSVEQEVGLTNPSYSEINQLLTDKALENNVPPEVVKAVAYRESRWRQFEDGEPLISFDNGIGIMQVTDTGYDTDRLKTDISYNIDIGIEILLDKAAMAGSTLPTIANADWRDIEYWYFPVMAYNGLVHANSPIIRATGERNQDAYQERVFQSIRDFNPNISLSPITISLEDLNYDENYLLRFETDVLTLDTLGQSRYTLEEGEELVVVENGARLHDRPSDEYAEVSQVEQGDVVTLLDVVLPEDSHFSGRNQISKSAPWFLVESSDGDEGYMEAYTLE
;
A
#
# COMPACT_ATOMS: atom_id res chain seq x y z
N MET A 1 -60.50 13.26 -35.26
CA MET A 1 -59.33 13.29 -34.37
C MET A 1 -58.96 11.87 -34.04
N ALA A 2 -57.69 11.50 -34.23
CA ALA A 2 -57.19 10.14 -34.17
C ALA A 2 -56.92 9.67 -32.73
N LYS A 3 -56.99 8.34 -32.57
CA LYS A 3 -56.80 7.47 -31.40
C LYS A 3 -55.52 7.76 -30.60
N VAL A 4 -55.50 7.42 -29.30
CA VAL A 4 -54.58 6.42 -28.70
C VAL A 4 -55.23 5.83 -27.44
N VAL A 5 -55.10 4.50 -27.30
CA VAL A 5 -55.55 3.64 -26.21
C VAL A 5 -54.39 3.43 -25.23
N LEU A 6 -54.69 3.43 -23.94
CA LEU A 6 -53.78 3.18 -22.81
C LEU A 6 -53.59 1.67 -22.60
N ALA A 7 -52.34 1.20 -22.48
CA ALA A 7 -52.02 -0.17 -22.11
C ALA A 7 -51.17 -0.17 -20.84
N THR A 8 -51.69 -0.81 -19.78
CA THR A 8 -50.97 -1.14 -18.54
C THR A 8 -50.84 -2.66 -18.50
N VAL A 9 -49.61 -3.18 -18.47
CA VAL A 9 -49.32 -4.60 -18.33
C VAL A 9 -48.91 -4.87 -16.88
N LEU A 10 -49.69 -5.68 -16.18
CA LEU A 10 -49.37 -6.30 -14.90
C LEU A 10 -49.15 -7.80 -15.19
N PHE A 11 -48.02 -8.38 -14.81
CA PHE A 11 -47.78 -9.82 -14.93
C PHE A 11 -47.74 -10.47 -13.54
N ILE A 12 -48.48 -11.57 -13.43
CA ILE A 12 -48.89 -12.27 -12.21
C ILE A 12 -47.92 -13.41 -11.88
N PHE A 13 -47.72 -13.62 -10.58
CA PHE A 13 -47.02 -14.72 -9.92
C PHE A 13 -47.56 -16.12 -10.28
N GLY A 14 -46.66 -17.08 -10.48
CA GLY A 14 -46.96 -18.52 -10.51
C GLY A 14 -46.40 -19.21 -9.26
N VAL A 15 -47.30 -19.75 -8.43
CA VAL A 15 -47.04 -20.58 -7.25
C VAL A 15 -47.05 -22.05 -7.66
N LEU A 16 -46.10 -22.85 -7.16
CA LEU A 16 -46.20 -24.32 -7.15
C LEU A 16 -46.17 -24.84 -5.71
N LEU A 17 -47.29 -25.42 -5.32
CA LEU A 17 -47.54 -26.20 -4.10
C LEU A 17 -47.06 -27.64 -4.31
N PHE A 18 -46.43 -28.24 -3.30
CA PHE A 18 -46.33 -29.70 -3.20
C PHE A 18 -46.78 -30.18 -1.82
N SER A 19 -47.59 -31.25 -1.85
CA SER A 19 -48.42 -31.79 -0.78
C SER A 19 -47.64 -32.79 0.10
N ALA A 20 -47.98 -32.81 1.39
CA ALA A 20 -47.51 -33.79 2.37
C ALA A 20 -48.49 -34.99 2.49
N MET A 21 -47.94 -36.20 2.63
CA MET A 21 -48.58 -37.33 3.30
C MET A 21 -47.54 -38.12 4.11
N PHE A 22 -47.91 -38.41 5.36
CA PHE A 22 -47.19 -39.21 6.37
C PHE A 22 -47.57 -40.70 6.28
N ALA A 23 -46.62 -41.60 6.61
CA ALA A 23 -46.83 -42.76 7.50
C ALA A 23 -45.50 -43.46 7.86
N ASP A 24 -45.37 -43.84 9.13
CA ASP A 24 -44.21 -44.33 9.87
C ASP A 24 -43.64 -45.72 9.49
N PHE A 25 -42.34 -45.91 9.72
CA PHE A 25 -41.77 -47.20 10.15
C PHE A 25 -40.52 -46.99 11.02
N PHE A 26 -40.42 -47.75 12.11
CA PHE A 26 -39.44 -47.59 13.20
C PHE A 26 -38.03 -48.11 12.87
N GLU A 27 -37.08 -47.55 13.63
CA GLU A 27 -35.93 -48.20 14.29
C GLU A 27 -34.49 -47.98 13.79
N THR A 28 -33.66 -47.68 14.80
CA THR A 28 -32.19 -47.70 14.91
C THR A 28 -31.41 -46.46 14.48
N THR A 29 -30.91 -45.75 15.50
CA THR A 29 -29.87 -44.74 15.44
C THR A 29 -28.55 -45.33 14.96
N PRO A 30 -27.75 -44.54 14.22
CA PRO A 30 -26.35 -44.41 14.55
C PRO A 30 -26.11 -43.00 15.08
N SER A 31 -25.37 -42.95 16.18
CA SER A 31 -24.77 -41.73 16.70
C SER A 31 -23.80 -41.21 15.64
N THR A 32 -24.21 -40.20 14.87
CA THR A 32 -23.27 -39.42 14.08
C THR A 32 -22.90 -38.22 14.92
N THR A 33 -21.78 -38.34 15.61
CA THR A 33 -21.03 -37.20 16.11
C THR A 33 -20.69 -36.35 14.87
N THR A 34 -21.50 -35.32 14.61
CA THR A 34 -21.12 -34.26 13.69
C THR A 34 -19.98 -33.52 14.34
N SER A 35 -18.74 -33.96 14.08
CA SER A 35 -17.61 -33.05 14.15
C SER A 35 -17.90 -31.97 13.12
N VAL A 36 -18.29 -30.80 13.59
CA VAL A 36 -18.15 -29.57 12.83
C VAL A 36 -16.65 -29.44 12.62
N GLU A 37 -16.14 -29.93 11.48
CA GLU A 37 -14.86 -29.47 10.97
C GLU A 37 -15.06 -27.98 10.72
N GLN A 38 -14.55 -27.19 11.67
CA GLN A 38 -14.37 -25.78 11.47
C GLN A 38 -13.38 -25.68 10.31
N GLU A 39 -13.86 -25.33 9.11
CA GLU A 39 -12.93 -24.95 8.04
C GLU A 39 -12.07 -23.82 8.60
N VAL A 40 -10.79 -24.12 8.80
CA VAL A 40 -9.81 -23.12 9.20
C VAL A 40 -9.62 -22.25 7.97
N GLY A 41 -10.45 -21.21 7.86
CA GLY A 41 -10.37 -20.23 6.79
C GLY A 41 -8.99 -19.59 6.73
N LEU A 42 -8.63 -19.03 5.58
CA LEU A 42 -7.35 -18.37 5.36
C LEU A 42 -7.27 -17.11 6.23
N THR A 43 -6.21 -16.99 7.02
CA THR A 43 -6.00 -15.86 7.93
C THR A 43 -4.82 -15.01 7.47
N ASN A 44 -4.96 -13.69 7.56
CA ASN A 44 -3.82 -12.79 7.34
C ASN A 44 -2.74 -13.03 8.41
N PRO A 45 -1.45 -12.95 8.05
CA PRO A 45 -0.39 -12.84 9.04
C PRO A 45 -0.56 -11.60 9.93
N SER A 46 0.20 -11.53 11.02
CA SER A 46 0.25 -10.32 11.84
C SER A 46 0.78 -9.13 11.02
N TYR A 47 0.45 -7.90 11.44
CA TYR A 47 0.94 -6.71 10.76
C TYR A 47 2.47 -6.58 10.80
N SER A 48 3.13 -7.10 11.84
CA SER A 48 4.60 -7.15 11.92
C SER A 48 5.17 -8.10 10.85
N GLU A 49 4.58 -9.29 10.69
CA GLU A 49 4.98 -10.23 9.62
C GLU A 49 4.73 -9.67 8.23
N ILE A 50 3.61 -8.97 7.99
CA ILE A 50 3.33 -8.32 6.71
C ILE A 50 4.28 -7.13 6.46
N ASN A 51 4.58 -6.34 7.50
CA ASN A 51 5.54 -5.23 7.41
C ASN A 51 6.92 -5.75 7.02
N GLN A 52 7.38 -6.84 7.64
CA GLN A 52 8.63 -7.51 7.31
C GLN A 52 8.61 -8.01 5.87
N LEU A 53 7.57 -8.76 5.48
CA LEU A 53 7.47 -9.33 4.14
C LEU A 53 7.48 -8.25 3.04
N LEU A 54 6.69 -7.18 3.20
CA LEU A 54 6.68 -6.07 2.24
C LEU A 54 8.04 -5.34 2.18
N THR A 55 8.70 -5.16 3.33
CA THR A 55 10.06 -4.57 3.38
C THR A 55 11.06 -5.43 2.64
N ASP A 56 11.14 -6.71 2.97
CA ASP A 56 12.12 -7.63 2.40
C ASP A 56 11.95 -7.73 0.89
N LYS A 57 10.71 -7.91 0.43
CA LYS A 57 10.41 -7.98 -1.00
C LYS A 57 10.72 -6.70 -1.76
N ALA A 58 10.50 -5.54 -1.14
CA ALA A 58 10.85 -4.27 -1.74
C ALA A 58 12.38 -4.11 -1.88
N LEU A 59 13.13 -4.40 -0.81
CA LEU A 59 14.59 -4.34 -0.79
C LEU A 59 15.24 -5.34 -1.76
N GLU A 60 14.74 -6.58 -1.81
CA GLU A 60 15.18 -7.61 -2.77
C GLU A 60 15.10 -7.13 -4.23
N ASN A 61 14.18 -6.22 -4.53
CA ASN A 61 13.89 -5.72 -5.87
C ASN A 61 14.34 -4.27 -6.13
N ASN A 62 15.10 -3.66 -5.21
CA ASN A 62 15.52 -2.26 -5.29
C ASN A 62 14.32 -1.30 -5.50
N VAL A 63 13.29 -1.47 -4.68
CA VAL A 63 12.16 -0.54 -4.57
C VAL A 63 12.11 -0.02 -3.13
N PRO A 64 11.91 1.28 -2.90
CA PRO A 64 11.73 1.82 -1.56
C PRO A 64 10.58 1.10 -0.84
N PRO A 65 10.83 0.53 0.36
CA PRO A 65 9.78 -0.12 1.14
C PRO A 65 8.59 0.81 1.42
N GLU A 66 8.82 2.11 1.56
CA GLU A 66 7.74 3.11 1.71
C GLU A 66 6.72 3.04 0.57
N VAL A 67 7.20 2.91 -0.67
CA VAL A 67 6.36 2.87 -1.87
C VAL A 67 5.55 1.57 -1.90
N VAL A 68 6.21 0.42 -1.73
CA VAL A 68 5.53 -0.89 -1.77
C VAL A 68 4.48 -1.00 -0.65
N LYS A 69 4.85 -0.59 0.57
CA LYS A 69 3.95 -0.56 1.73
C LYS A 69 2.73 0.32 1.49
N ALA A 70 2.92 1.51 0.91
CA ALA A 70 1.85 2.44 0.63
C ALA A 70 0.93 1.95 -0.50
N VAL A 71 1.47 1.33 -1.56
CA VAL A 71 0.67 0.68 -2.62
C VAL A 71 -0.15 -0.46 -2.04
N ALA A 72 0.47 -1.43 -1.36
CA ALA A 72 -0.23 -2.55 -0.71
C ALA A 72 -1.34 -2.06 0.25
N TYR A 73 -1.06 -0.98 0.98
CA TYR A 73 -2.04 -0.38 1.87
C TYR A 73 -3.22 0.23 1.10
N ARG A 74 -2.93 0.93 0.00
CA ARG A 74 -3.94 1.54 -0.85
C ARG A 74 -4.84 0.49 -1.50
N GLU A 75 -4.26 -0.63 -1.91
CA GLU A 75 -4.94 -1.71 -2.61
C GLU A 75 -5.83 -2.53 -1.67
N SER A 76 -5.32 -2.94 -0.51
CA SER A 76 -6.01 -3.94 0.32
C SER A 76 -6.07 -3.60 1.80
N ARG A 77 -5.41 -2.52 2.22
CA ARG A 77 -5.07 -2.24 3.62
C ARG A 77 -4.22 -3.34 4.25
N TRP A 78 -3.27 -3.89 3.48
CA TRP A 78 -2.40 -5.01 3.87
C TRP A 78 -3.16 -6.31 4.15
N ARG A 79 -4.21 -6.61 3.36
CA ARG A 79 -5.00 -7.83 3.53
C ARG A 79 -4.85 -8.70 2.30
N GLN A 80 -4.42 -9.94 2.50
CA GLN A 80 -4.50 -11.00 1.50
C GLN A 80 -5.87 -11.68 1.51
N PHE A 81 -6.49 -11.78 2.69
CA PHE A 81 -7.74 -12.52 2.91
C PHE A 81 -8.81 -11.63 3.56
N GLU A 82 -10.08 -11.89 3.25
CA GLU A 82 -11.26 -11.29 3.87
C GLU A 82 -12.25 -12.41 4.22
N ASP A 83 -12.68 -12.45 5.49
CA ASP A 83 -13.62 -13.44 6.01
C ASP A 83 -13.25 -14.92 5.75
N GLY A 84 -11.96 -15.23 5.74
CA GLY A 84 -11.45 -16.60 5.53
C GLY A 84 -11.20 -16.96 4.06
N GLU A 85 -11.51 -16.05 3.13
CA GLU A 85 -11.38 -16.25 1.69
C GLU A 85 -10.35 -15.29 1.07
N PRO A 86 -9.78 -15.62 -0.10
CA PRO A 86 -8.95 -14.68 -0.85
C PRO A 86 -9.66 -13.34 -1.08
N LEU A 87 -8.97 -12.22 -0.81
CA LEU A 87 -9.49 -10.89 -1.11
C LEU A 87 -9.55 -10.70 -2.62
N ILE A 88 -10.75 -10.60 -3.17
CA ILE A 88 -10.99 -10.35 -4.59
C ILE A 88 -11.95 -9.17 -4.74
N SER A 89 -11.49 -8.09 -5.38
CA SER A 89 -12.31 -6.89 -5.62
C SER A 89 -13.28 -7.06 -6.79
N PHE A 90 -14.19 -6.09 -6.94
CA PHE A 90 -15.19 -6.07 -8.01
C PHE A 90 -14.59 -6.05 -9.43
N ASP A 91 -13.40 -5.46 -9.59
CA ASP A 91 -12.62 -5.44 -10.84
C ASP A 91 -11.71 -6.67 -11.01
N ASN A 92 -11.85 -7.68 -10.15
CA ASN A 92 -11.07 -8.93 -10.10
C ASN A 92 -9.61 -8.76 -9.67
N GLY A 93 -9.27 -7.69 -8.96
CA GLY A 93 -7.98 -7.56 -8.30
C GLY A 93 -7.84 -8.59 -7.19
N ILE A 94 -6.72 -9.31 -7.16
CA ILE A 94 -6.49 -10.42 -6.24
C ILE A 94 -5.45 -10.05 -5.19
N GLY A 95 -5.77 -10.29 -3.91
CA GLY A 95 -4.84 -10.30 -2.78
C GLY A 95 -4.30 -8.94 -2.36
N ILE A 96 -3.19 -8.96 -1.61
CA ILE A 96 -2.64 -7.78 -0.93
C ILE A 96 -2.24 -6.64 -1.88
N MET A 97 -1.78 -6.96 -3.09
CA MET A 97 -1.39 -6.00 -4.14
C MET A 97 -2.48 -5.79 -5.21
N GLN A 98 -3.66 -6.44 -5.07
CA GLN A 98 -4.80 -6.36 -6.00
C GLN A 98 -4.42 -6.56 -7.47
N VAL A 99 -3.66 -7.62 -7.75
CA VAL A 99 -3.19 -7.94 -9.11
C VAL A 99 -4.39 -8.25 -10.02
N THR A 100 -4.50 -7.52 -11.13
CA THR A 100 -5.55 -7.68 -12.16
C THR A 100 -4.99 -8.21 -13.50
N ASP A 101 -3.68 -8.14 -13.69
CA ASP A 101 -3.00 -8.55 -14.92
C ASP A 101 -3.08 -10.07 -15.15
N THR A 102 -3.18 -10.47 -16.42
CA THR A 102 -3.29 -11.88 -16.82
C THR A 102 -1.93 -12.52 -17.09
N GLY A 103 -1.82 -13.84 -16.97
CA GLY A 103 -0.58 -14.59 -17.29
C GLY A 103 0.14 -15.15 -16.06
N TYR A 104 -0.33 -14.81 -14.86
CA TYR A 104 0.17 -15.31 -13.59
C TYR A 104 -0.62 -16.51 -13.07
N ASP A 105 -0.04 -17.24 -12.12
CA ASP A 105 -0.70 -18.34 -11.42
C ASP A 105 -1.79 -17.78 -10.49
N THR A 106 -3.04 -17.87 -10.93
CA THR A 106 -4.19 -17.32 -10.21
C THR A 106 -4.44 -18.00 -8.85
N ASP A 107 -4.12 -19.29 -8.72
CA ASP A 107 -4.32 -20.00 -7.45
C ASP A 107 -3.28 -19.56 -6.42
N ARG A 108 -2.05 -19.33 -6.87
CA ARG A 108 -1.01 -18.73 -6.01
C ARG A 108 -1.32 -17.27 -5.67
N LEU A 109 -1.78 -16.45 -6.62
CA LEU A 109 -2.17 -15.06 -6.31
C LEU A 109 -3.20 -14.98 -5.17
N LYS A 110 -4.09 -15.97 -5.09
CA LYS A 110 -5.13 -16.07 -4.06
C LYS A 110 -4.61 -16.55 -2.70
N THR A 111 -3.65 -17.47 -2.67
CA THR A 111 -3.30 -18.23 -1.45
C THR A 111 -1.88 -17.97 -0.93
N ASP A 112 -0.98 -17.49 -1.77
CA ASP A 112 0.43 -17.24 -1.47
C ASP A 112 0.68 -15.71 -1.45
N ILE A 113 0.69 -15.15 -0.24
CA ILE A 113 0.90 -13.70 -0.02
C ILE A 113 2.25 -13.22 -0.57
N SER A 114 3.31 -14.03 -0.45
CA SER A 114 4.63 -13.67 -0.96
C SER A 114 4.60 -13.58 -2.48
N TYR A 115 3.98 -14.55 -3.14
CA TYR A 115 3.82 -14.52 -4.59
C TYR A 115 2.98 -13.33 -5.04
N ASN A 116 1.89 -13.00 -4.33
CA ASN A 116 1.07 -11.84 -4.64
C ASN A 116 1.89 -10.52 -4.56
N ILE A 117 2.72 -10.38 -3.53
CA ILE A 117 3.63 -9.23 -3.37
C ILE A 117 4.67 -9.19 -4.48
N ASP A 118 5.34 -10.31 -4.78
CA ASP A 118 6.34 -10.40 -5.84
C ASP A 118 5.76 -9.93 -7.19
N ILE A 119 4.56 -10.40 -7.55
CA ILE A 119 3.89 -9.98 -8.80
C ILE A 119 3.48 -8.50 -8.77
N GLY A 120 3.00 -7.98 -7.64
CA GLY A 120 2.70 -6.55 -7.52
C GLY A 120 3.95 -5.67 -7.72
N ILE A 121 5.09 -6.09 -7.17
CA ILE A 121 6.37 -5.38 -7.36
C ILE A 121 6.84 -5.49 -8.82
N GLU A 122 6.73 -6.67 -9.43
CA GLU A 122 7.04 -6.88 -10.86
C GLU A 122 6.24 -5.92 -11.75
N ILE A 123 4.93 -5.80 -11.51
CA ILE A 123 4.07 -4.86 -12.25
C ILE A 123 4.50 -3.40 -12.03
N LEU A 124 4.87 -3.03 -10.80
CA LEU A 124 5.34 -1.69 -10.50
C LEU A 124 6.67 -1.37 -11.20
N LEU A 125 7.59 -2.34 -11.27
CA LEU A 125 8.85 -2.25 -12.01
C LEU A 125 8.61 -2.14 -13.53
N ASP A 126 7.66 -2.89 -14.07
CA ASP A 126 7.23 -2.76 -15.47
C ASP A 126 6.71 -1.35 -15.76
N LYS A 127 5.99 -0.73 -14.80
CA LYS A 127 5.56 0.66 -14.95
C LYS A 127 6.74 1.63 -14.85
N ALA A 128 7.70 1.38 -13.96
CA ALA A 128 8.93 2.17 -13.87
C ALA A 128 9.74 2.13 -15.17
N ALA A 129 9.78 1.00 -15.87
CA ALA A 129 10.43 0.85 -17.17
C ALA A 129 9.80 1.71 -18.29
N MET A 130 8.60 2.27 -18.08
CA MET A 130 7.95 3.21 -19.01
C MET A 130 8.45 4.66 -18.86
N ALA A 131 9.27 4.95 -17.85
CA ALA A 131 9.83 6.27 -17.61
C ALA A 131 10.77 6.71 -18.75
N GLY A 132 10.57 7.93 -19.24
CA GLY A 132 11.32 8.49 -20.38
C GLY A 132 10.79 8.06 -21.74
N SER A 133 9.69 7.30 -21.80
CA SER A 133 8.97 7.00 -23.04
C SER A 133 7.49 7.36 -22.95
N THR A 134 6.76 6.80 -21.99
CA THR A 134 5.31 7.04 -21.82
C THR A 134 5.04 7.81 -20.54
N LEU A 135 5.90 7.65 -19.54
CA LEU A 135 5.84 8.40 -18.29
C LEU A 135 6.96 9.45 -18.27
N PRO A 136 6.72 10.62 -17.67
CA PRO A 136 7.77 11.58 -17.38
C PRO A 136 8.79 10.97 -16.42
N THR A 137 10.01 11.47 -16.50
CA THR A 137 11.06 11.23 -15.51
C THR A 137 11.17 12.40 -14.56
N ILE A 138 11.82 12.18 -13.41
CA ILE A 138 12.22 13.25 -12.50
C ILE A 138 13.73 13.42 -12.61
N ALA A 139 14.17 14.63 -12.91
CA ALA A 139 15.57 14.97 -13.11
C ALA A 139 16.39 14.63 -11.85
N ASN A 140 17.51 13.93 -12.06
CA ASN A 140 18.44 13.48 -11.02
C ASN A 140 17.88 12.46 -10.01
N ALA A 141 16.64 12.01 -10.17
CA ALA A 141 16.08 10.98 -9.32
C ALA A 141 16.54 9.57 -9.76
N ASP A 142 16.88 8.73 -8.79
CA ASP A 142 17.11 7.30 -8.97
C ASP A 142 16.11 6.46 -8.15
N TRP A 143 16.24 5.14 -8.22
CA TRP A 143 15.27 4.22 -7.61
C TRP A 143 15.13 4.38 -6.09
N ARG A 144 16.14 4.96 -5.41
CA ARG A 144 16.11 5.19 -3.96
C ARG A 144 15.29 6.44 -3.59
N ASP A 145 15.10 7.35 -4.53
CA ASP A 145 14.30 8.56 -4.35
C ASP A 145 12.81 8.22 -4.47
N ILE A 146 12.02 8.58 -3.47
CA ILE A 146 10.59 8.22 -3.43
C ILE A 146 9.84 8.88 -4.58
N GLU A 147 10.19 10.11 -4.97
CA GLU A 147 9.53 10.81 -6.06
C GLU A 147 9.70 10.13 -7.42
N TYR A 148 10.81 9.38 -7.64
CA TYR A 148 11.00 8.56 -8.86
C TYR A 148 9.78 7.67 -9.14
N TRP A 149 9.12 7.19 -8.08
CA TRP A 149 8.00 6.26 -8.14
C TRP A 149 6.64 6.93 -8.35
N TYR A 150 6.53 8.25 -8.40
CA TYR A 150 5.23 8.93 -8.52
C TYR A 150 4.45 8.51 -9.78
N PHE A 151 5.06 8.57 -10.95
CA PHE A 151 4.40 8.17 -12.20
C PHE A 151 4.25 6.66 -12.36
N PRO A 152 5.22 5.81 -11.95
CA PRO A 152 5.03 4.37 -11.90
C PRO A 152 3.83 3.95 -11.04
N VAL A 153 3.67 4.55 -9.85
CA VAL A 153 2.51 4.33 -8.96
C VAL A 153 1.21 4.79 -9.62
N MET A 154 1.21 5.93 -10.33
CA MET A 154 0.04 6.36 -11.10
C MET A 154 -0.33 5.32 -12.18
N ALA A 155 0.66 4.84 -12.93
CA ALA A 155 0.48 3.86 -13.99
C ALA A 155 0.11 2.47 -13.48
N TYR A 156 0.46 2.13 -12.23
CA TYR A 156 0.04 0.90 -11.56
C TYR A 156 -1.49 0.82 -11.47
N ASN A 157 -2.14 1.92 -11.09
CA ASN A 157 -3.60 2.01 -11.09
C ASN A 157 -4.18 2.33 -12.47
N GLY A 158 -3.47 3.15 -13.27
CA GLY A 158 -3.76 3.38 -14.68
C GLY A 158 -3.60 4.84 -15.12
N LEU A 159 -3.22 5.01 -16.39
CA LEU A 159 -3.06 6.31 -17.05
C LEU A 159 -4.40 6.83 -17.59
N VAL A 160 -5.30 7.17 -16.66
CA VAL A 160 -6.66 7.65 -16.96
C VAL A 160 -6.89 9.04 -16.39
N HIS A 161 -7.89 9.76 -16.93
CA HIS A 161 -8.20 11.14 -16.51
C HIS A 161 -8.42 11.28 -15.00
N ALA A 162 -8.98 10.26 -14.34
CA ALA A 162 -9.23 10.26 -12.90
C ALA A 162 -7.94 10.32 -12.05
N ASN A 163 -6.83 9.81 -12.59
CA ASN A 163 -5.51 9.81 -11.95
C ASN A 163 -4.65 11.01 -12.35
N SER A 164 -5.21 11.96 -13.10
CA SER A 164 -4.54 13.23 -13.40
C SER A 164 -4.04 13.91 -12.12
N PRO A 165 -2.76 14.33 -12.04
CA PRO A 165 -2.22 15.04 -10.87
C PRO A 165 -2.95 16.35 -10.56
N ILE A 166 -3.62 16.92 -11.56
CA ILE A 166 -4.41 18.15 -11.44
C ILE A 166 -5.86 17.94 -11.89
N ILE A 167 -6.76 18.73 -11.35
CA ILE A 167 -8.16 18.80 -11.74
C ILE A 167 -8.25 19.58 -13.05
N ARG A 168 -8.64 18.91 -14.14
CA ARG A 168 -8.66 19.50 -15.49
C ARG A 168 -9.37 20.86 -15.58
N ALA A 169 -10.45 21.05 -14.82
CA ALA A 169 -11.26 22.26 -14.88
C ALA A 169 -10.63 23.47 -14.19
N THR A 170 -9.78 23.26 -13.17
CA THR A 170 -9.24 24.33 -12.32
C THR A 170 -7.71 24.44 -12.39
N GLY A 171 -7.03 23.37 -12.80
CA GLY A 171 -5.58 23.25 -12.71
C GLY A 171 -5.06 23.02 -11.29
N GLU A 172 -5.94 22.92 -10.29
CA GLU A 172 -5.56 22.66 -8.91
C GLU A 172 -5.13 21.20 -8.70
N ARG A 173 -4.28 20.94 -7.71
CA ARG A 173 -3.81 19.59 -7.39
C ARG A 173 -4.98 18.66 -7.04
N ASN A 174 -5.02 17.50 -7.70
CA ASN A 174 -6.04 16.48 -7.50
C ASN A 174 -5.64 15.54 -6.35
N GLN A 175 -5.88 15.96 -5.10
CA GLN A 175 -5.54 15.15 -3.91
C GLN A 175 -6.26 13.79 -3.85
N ASP A 176 -7.29 13.59 -4.69
CA ASP A 176 -8.05 12.35 -4.77
C ASP A 176 -7.48 11.34 -5.77
N ALA A 177 -6.50 11.73 -6.60
CA ALA A 177 -5.82 10.84 -7.52
C ALA A 177 -5.13 9.69 -6.78
N TYR A 178 -5.02 8.53 -7.42
CA TYR A 178 -4.49 7.33 -6.81
C TYR A 178 -3.09 7.54 -6.19
N GLN A 179 -2.15 8.04 -7.00
CA GLN A 179 -0.77 8.29 -6.59
C GLN A 179 -0.66 9.34 -5.48
N GLU A 180 -1.58 10.31 -5.44
CA GLU A 180 -1.60 11.32 -4.39
C GLU A 180 -1.99 10.70 -3.04
N ARG A 181 -2.92 9.75 -3.04
CA ARG A 181 -3.32 9.00 -1.84
C ARG A 181 -2.26 8.00 -1.40
N VAL A 182 -1.51 7.40 -2.33
CA VAL A 182 -0.34 6.56 -2.02
C VAL A 182 0.74 7.42 -1.35
N PHE A 183 1.11 8.57 -1.94
CA PHE A 183 2.10 9.47 -1.35
C PHE A 183 1.65 10.09 -0.03
N GLN A 184 0.35 10.30 0.17
CA GLN A 184 -0.18 10.65 1.48
C GLN A 184 0.05 9.52 2.50
N SER A 185 -0.17 8.26 2.11
CA SER A 185 0.10 7.11 2.98
C SER A 185 1.58 6.98 3.33
N ILE A 186 2.49 7.29 2.39
CA ILE A 186 3.94 7.36 2.66
C ILE A 186 4.23 8.38 3.78
N ARG A 187 3.68 9.60 3.68
CA ARG A 187 3.84 10.63 4.71
C ARG A 187 3.22 10.25 6.05
N ASP A 188 2.05 9.62 6.02
CA ASP A 188 1.34 9.19 7.23
C ASP A 188 2.09 8.07 7.96
N PHE A 189 2.77 7.17 7.21
CA PHE A 189 3.55 6.08 7.78
C PHE A 189 4.96 6.49 8.19
N ASN A 190 5.49 7.57 7.62
CA ASN A 190 6.83 8.07 7.88
C ASN A 190 6.75 9.55 8.25
N PRO A 191 6.40 9.89 9.51
CA PRO A 191 6.40 11.27 9.95
C PRO A 191 7.74 11.95 9.65
N ASN A 192 7.69 13.26 9.39
CA ASN A 192 8.82 14.10 9.03
C ASN A 192 9.59 13.70 7.75
N ILE A 193 9.10 12.74 6.96
CA ILE A 193 9.69 12.47 5.65
C ILE A 193 9.49 13.68 4.73
N SER A 194 10.58 14.22 4.19
CA SER A 194 10.57 15.36 3.28
C SER A 194 10.35 14.89 1.85
N LEU A 195 9.16 15.12 1.30
CA LEU A 195 8.80 14.77 -0.07
C LEU A 195 8.31 15.99 -0.85
N SER A 196 8.95 16.27 -1.98
CA SER A 196 8.58 17.35 -2.87
C SER A 196 7.24 17.08 -3.56
N PRO A 197 6.33 18.06 -3.63
CA PRO A 197 5.11 17.92 -4.43
C PRO A 197 5.47 17.92 -5.93
N ILE A 198 4.87 17.00 -6.68
CA ILE A 198 4.97 17.02 -8.15
C ILE A 198 4.25 18.26 -8.69
N THR A 199 4.99 19.07 -9.43
CA THR A 199 4.46 20.27 -10.09
C THR A 199 4.27 19.97 -11.56
N ILE A 200 3.02 19.97 -12.01
CA ILE A 200 2.62 19.76 -13.40
C ILE A 200 1.49 20.71 -13.75
N SER A 201 1.41 21.11 -15.02
CA SER A 201 0.42 22.04 -15.52
C SER A 201 -0.47 21.40 -16.59
N LEU A 202 -1.52 22.10 -17.01
CA LEU A 202 -2.42 21.60 -18.06
C LEU A 202 -1.74 21.46 -19.43
N GLU A 203 -0.69 22.23 -19.70
CA GLU A 203 0.07 22.13 -20.96
C GLU A 203 0.97 20.90 -21.02
N ASP A 204 1.33 20.33 -19.88
CA ASP A 204 2.11 19.10 -19.76
C ASP A 204 1.24 17.83 -19.96
N LEU A 205 -0.07 18.00 -20.10
CA LEU A 205 -1.05 16.91 -20.08
C LEU A 205 -1.94 16.92 -21.31
N ASN A 206 -2.18 15.71 -21.83
CA ASN A 206 -3.12 15.48 -22.92
C ASN A 206 -4.22 14.52 -22.48
N TYR A 207 -5.45 15.06 -22.47
CA TYR A 207 -6.67 14.34 -22.13
C TYR A 207 -7.31 13.83 -23.40
N ASP A 208 -7.03 12.58 -23.76
CA ASP A 208 -7.55 12.02 -25.01
C ASP A 208 -9.04 11.63 -24.91
N GLU A 209 -9.66 11.36 -26.06
CA GLU A 209 -11.09 11.04 -26.17
C GLU A 209 -11.47 9.67 -25.60
N ASN A 210 -10.50 8.79 -25.35
CA ASN A 210 -10.70 7.44 -24.82
C ASN A 210 -10.49 7.37 -23.30
N TYR A 211 -10.56 8.51 -22.60
CA TYR A 211 -10.30 8.65 -21.17
C TYR A 211 -8.86 8.38 -20.73
N LEU A 212 -7.92 8.27 -21.68
CA LEU A 212 -6.51 8.09 -21.35
C LEU A 212 -5.86 9.44 -21.09
N LEU A 213 -4.99 9.44 -20.09
CA LEU A 213 -4.11 10.55 -19.77
C LEU A 213 -2.75 10.30 -20.41
N ARG A 214 -2.22 11.30 -21.11
CA ARG A 214 -0.88 11.28 -21.69
C ARG A 214 -0.10 12.49 -21.21
N PHE A 215 1.23 12.39 -21.29
CA PHE A 215 2.13 13.46 -20.92
C PHE A 215 2.75 14.07 -22.17
N GLU A 216 2.78 15.39 -22.22
CA GLU A 216 3.48 16.19 -23.23
C GLU A 216 4.85 16.67 -22.70
N THR A 217 5.17 16.33 -21.44
CA THR A 217 6.45 16.60 -20.78
C THR A 217 7.21 15.30 -20.54
N ASP A 218 8.52 15.32 -20.82
CA ASP A 218 9.40 14.16 -20.67
C ASP A 218 10.16 14.14 -19.33
N VAL A 219 10.42 15.32 -18.76
CA VAL A 219 11.28 15.49 -17.58
C VAL A 219 10.73 16.60 -16.69
N LEU A 220 10.53 16.30 -15.41
CA LEU A 220 10.22 17.26 -14.37
C LEU A 220 11.44 17.51 -13.48
N THR A 221 11.55 18.71 -12.92
CA THR A 221 12.59 19.04 -11.94
C THR A 221 11.91 19.38 -10.61
N LEU A 222 12.46 18.86 -9.52
CA LEU A 222 12.03 19.15 -8.16
C LEU A 222 13.16 19.85 -7.39
N ASP A 223 12.79 20.59 -6.35
CA ASP A 223 13.75 21.31 -5.52
C ASP A 223 14.59 20.35 -4.65
N THR A 224 13.94 19.31 -4.12
CA THR A 224 14.56 18.26 -3.31
C THR A 224 13.97 16.90 -3.66
N LEU A 225 14.73 15.84 -3.40
CA LEU A 225 14.29 14.45 -3.51
C LEU A 225 14.36 13.82 -2.12
N GLY A 226 13.31 13.12 -1.73
CA GLY A 226 13.27 12.38 -0.48
C GLY A 226 13.80 10.97 -0.70
N GLN A 227 14.93 10.66 -0.08
CA GLN A 227 15.49 9.31 -0.11
C GLN A 227 14.72 8.36 0.82
N SER A 228 14.67 7.08 0.42
CA SER A 228 14.16 6.02 1.29
C SER A 228 14.99 5.91 2.57
N ARG A 229 14.30 5.83 3.71
CA ARG A 229 14.92 5.62 5.02
C ARG A 229 15.50 4.22 5.18
N TYR A 230 15.13 3.30 4.30
CA TYR A 230 15.62 1.92 4.30
C TYR A 230 16.89 1.72 3.47
N THR A 231 17.32 2.75 2.73
CA THR A 231 18.50 2.68 1.88
C THR A 231 19.69 3.48 2.43
N LEU A 232 19.56 4.02 3.65
CA LEU A 232 20.67 4.63 4.37
C LEU A 232 21.70 3.55 4.74
N GLU A 233 22.97 3.91 4.69
CA GLU A 233 24.09 3.00 4.90
C GLU A 233 24.67 3.13 6.32
N GLU A 234 25.20 2.03 6.87
CA GLU A 234 25.95 2.03 8.12
C GLU A 234 27.09 3.07 8.07
N GLY A 235 27.20 3.87 9.12
CA GLY A 235 28.18 4.94 9.26
C GLY A 235 27.71 6.31 8.81
N GLU A 236 26.50 6.44 8.24
CA GLU A 236 25.92 7.76 7.97
C GLU A 236 25.67 8.56 9.26
N GLU A 237 25.96 9.86 9.23
CA GLU A 237 25.70 10.78 10.33
C GLU A 237 24.32 11.42 10.16
N LEU A 238 23.46 11.27 11.15
CA LEU A 238 22.10 11.79 11.17
C LEU A 238 21.93 12.82 12.29
N VAL A 239 21.16 13.87 12.04
CA VAL A 239 20.88 14.94 13.00
C VAL A 239 19.58 14.65 13.72
N VAL A 240 19.60 14.72 15.05
CA VAL A 240 18.39 14.64 15.89
C VAL A 240 17.55 15.89 15.68
N VAL A 241 16.34 15.72 15.16
CA VAL A 241 15.41 16.83 14.87
C VAL A 241 14.30 16.99 15.89
N GLU A 242 14.07 16.00 16.75
CA GLU A 242 13.04 16.05 17.79
C GLU A 242 13.59 16.48 19.15
N ASN A 243 12.83 17.35 19.84
CA ASN A 243 13.18 17.79 21.18
C ASN A 243 12.88 16.70 22.21
N GLY A 244 13.90 16.32 23.01
CA GLY A 244 13.77 15.29 24.02
C GLY A 244 13.67 13.87 23.44
N ALA A 245 14.27 13.67 22.26
CA ALA A 245 14.44 12.35 21.66
C ALA A 245 15.29 11.44 22.55
N ARG A 246 15.12 10.13 22.40
CA ARG A 246 15.66 9.14 23.33
C ARG A 246 16.22 7.95 22.59
N LEU A 247 17.24 7.35 23.20
CA LEU A 247 17.71 6.03 22.84
C LEU A 247 16.90 4.99 23.61
N HIS A 248 16.40 4.00 22.88
CA HIS A 248 15.58 2.90 23.38
C HIS A 248 16.39 1.60 23.40
N ASP A 249 16.05 0.68 24.30
CA ASP A 249 16.70 -0.63 24.40
C ASP A 249 16.25 -1.62 23.31
N ARG A 250 15.14 -1.33 22.64
CA ARG A 250 14.58 -2.12 21.53
C ARG A 250 13.68 -1.25 20.64
N PRO A 251 13.41 -1.66 19.38
CA PRO A 251 12.52 -0.94 18.46
C PRO A 251 11.06 -1.32 18.68
N SER A 252 10.48 -0.97 19.84
CA SER A 252 9.10 -1.32 20.19
C SER A 252 8.49 -0.31 21.15
N ASP A 253 7.16 -0.16 21.16
CA ASP A 253 6.44 0.68 22.13
C ASP A 253 6.71 0.34 23.60
N GLU A 254 7.04 -0.92 23.86
CA GLU A 254 7.37 -1.41 25.19
C GLU A 254 8.88 -1.29 25.43
N TYR A 255 9.42 -0.08 25.35
CA TYR A 255 10.84 0.20 25.54
C TYR A 255 11.20 0.63 26.97
N ALA A 256 12.45 0.42 27.33
CA ALA A 256 13.14 1.15 28.39
C ALA A 256 14.03 2.25 27.78
N GLU A 257 14.12 3.39 28.47
CA GLU A 257 15.02 4.48 28.09
C GLU A 257 16.47 4.08 28.43
N VAL A 258 17.36 4.17 27.44
CA VAL A 258 18.80 4.00 27.61
C VAL A 258 19.42 5.34 28.00
N SER A 259 19.26 6.35 27.15
CA SER A 259 19.70 7.73 27.40
C SER A 259 18.89 8.75 26.58
N GLN A 260 19.15 10.03 26.82
CA GLN A 260 18.52 11.15 26.09
C GLN A 260 19.52 11.76 25.13
N VAL A 261 19.03 12.20 23.98
CA VAL A 261 19.77 13.00 23.00
C VAL A 261 19.02 14.30 22.76
N GLU A 262 19.76 15.38 22.53
CA GLU A 262 19.21 16.70 22.35
C GLU A 262 18.98 17.02 20.88
N GLN A 263 18.03 17.92 20.60
CA GLN A 263 17.83 18.41 19.24
C GLN A 263 19.11 19.09 18.72
N GLY A 264 19.57 18.67 17.54
CA GLY A 264 20.80 19.13 16.91
C GLY A 264 22.02 18.26 17.22
N ASP A 265 21.90 17.26 18.08
CA ASP A 265 22.94 16.25 18.25
C ASP A 265 23.09 15.42 16.99
N VAL A 266 24.30 14.92 16.76
CA VAL A 266 24.62 14.01 15.65
C VAL A 266 24.77 12.60 16.21
N VAL A 267 24.14 11.64 15.55
CA VAL A 267 24.27 10.21 15.83
C VAL A 267 24.78 9.49 14.58
N THR A 268 25.47 8.38 14.77
CA THR A 268 25.93 7.53 13.66
C THR A 268 24.97 6.37 13.49
N LEU A 269 24.46 6.18 12.27
CA LEU A 269 23.62 5.04 11.92
C LEU A 269 24.42 3.74 11.97
N LEU A 270 23.95 2.77 12.74
CA LEU A 270 24.52 1.42 12.81
C LEU A 270 23.69 0.41 12.00
N ASP A 271 22.36 0.51 12.06
CA ASP A 271 21.47 -0.38 11.31
C ASP A 271 20.07 0.22 11.12
N VAL A 272 19.37 -0.23 10.08
CA VAL A 272 17.95 0.07 9.85
C VAL A 272 17.13 -1.17 10.18
N VAL A 273 16.31 -1.08 11.22
CA VAL A 273 15.53 -2.21 11.73
C VAL A 273 14.03 -1.94 11.64
N LEU A 274 13.23 -3.00 11.60
CA LEU A 274 11.78 -2.88 11.68
C LEU A 274 11.31 -2.90 13.14
N PRO A 275 10.19 -2.23 13.45
CA PRO A 275 9.58 -2.32 14.76
C PRO A 275 9.11 -3.74 15.06
N GLU A 276 9.26 -4.18 16.30
CA GLU A 276 8.80 -5.51 16.73
C GLU A 276 7.26 -5.61 16.66
N ASP A 277 6.55 -4.49 16.87
CA ASP A 277 5.10 -4.41 17.04
C ASP A 277 4.39 -3.44 16.06
N SER A 278 4.40 -3.75 14.77
CA SER A 278 3.55 -3.03 13.80
C SER A 278 2.06 -3.30 14.03
N HIS A 279 1.23 -2.24 14.01
CA HIS A 279 -0.23 -2.33 14.09
C HIS A 279 -0.92 -1.10 13.50
N PHE A 280 -2.24 -1.22 13.28
CA PHE A 280 -3.09 -0.07 12.96
C PHE A 280 -3.56 0.65 14.23
N SER A 281 -3.50 1.98 14.22
CA SER A 281 -4.17 2.81 15.23
C SER A 281 -5.16 3.78 14.56
N GLY A 282 -6.32 3.98 15.22
CA GLY A 282 -7.30 4.99 14.83
C GLY A 282 -7.86 4.87 13.40
N ARG A 283 -7.99 6.01 12.70
CA ARG A 283 -8.67 6.16 11.39
C ARG A 283 -7.82 5.64 10.23
N ASN A 284 -7.49 4.35 10.24
CA ASN A 284 -6.78 3.67 9.16
C ASN A 284 -5.33 4.17 8.95
N GLN A 285 -4.54 4.30 10.02
CA GLN A 285 -3.10 4.58 9.91
C GLN A 285 -2.31 3.41 10.47
N ILE A 286 -1.28 2.95 9.75
CA ILE A 286 -0.28 2.03 10.28
C ILE A 286 0.71 2.87 11.05
N SER A 287 0.45 3.08 12.34
CA SER A 287 1.23 4.02 13.14
C SER A 287 2.68 3.56 13.38
N LYS A 288 3.05 2.33 12.99
CA LYS A 288 4.35 1.70 13.35
C LYS A 288 4.87 0.78 12.25
N SER A 289 4.84 1.27 11.01
CA SER A 289 5.49 0.58 9.88
C SER A 289 6.80 1.22 9.43
N ALA A 290 7.07 2.47 9.86
CA ALA A 290 8.34 3.14 9.64
C ALA A 290 9.49 2.33 10.25
N PRO A 291 10.71 2.45 9.72
CA PRO A 291 11.85 1.81 10.35
C PRO A 291 12.22 2.53 11.65
N TRP A 292 12.97 1.81 12.47
CA TRP A 292 13.78 2.35 13.54
C TRP A 292 15.24 2.30 13.11
N PHE A 293 16.04 3.18 13.68
CA PHE A 293 17.48 3.20 13.47
C PHE A 293 18.17 2.76 14.75
N LEU A 294 19.02 1.74 14.66
CA LEU A 294 20.04 1.50 15.69
C LEU A 294 21.14 2.54 15.44
N VAL A 295 21.49 3.31 16.46
CA VAL A 295 22.45 4.42 16.33
C VAL A 295 23.44 4.43 17.50
N GLU A 296 24.59 5.04 17.28
CA GLU A 296 25.57 5.41 18.32
C GLU A 296 25.57 6.94 18.50
N SER A 297 25.44 7.41 19.73
CA SER A 297 25.56 8.83 20.06
C SER A 297 27.01 9.30 20.13
N SER A 298 27.23 10.61 20.09
CA SER A 298 28.59 11.17 20.24
C SER A 298 29.27 10.87 21.59
N ASP A 299 28.49 10.51 22.62
CA ASP A 299 28.98 10.07 23.93
C ASP A 299 29.28 8.56 23.99
N GLY A 300 29.00 7.81 22.91
CA GLY A 300 29.23 6.37 22.78
C GLY A 300 28.09 5.49 23.31
N ASP A 301 26.89 6.06 23.52
CA ASP A 301 25.70 5.27 23.86
C ASP A 301 25.08 4.69 22.58
N GLU A 302 24.81 3.39 22.59
CA GLU A 302 24.08 2.71 21.52
C GLU A 302 22.61 2.50 21.91
N GLY A 303 21.70 2.71 20.97
CA GLY A 303 20.28 2.41 21.15
C GLY A 303 19.44 2.65 19.92
N TYR A 304 18.16 2.32 20.01
CA TYR A 304 17.21 2.47 18.91
C TYR A 304 16.50 3.82 18.99
N MET A 305 16.26 4.44 17.83
CA MET A 305 15.46 5.66 17.67
C MET A 305 14.44 5.46 16.56
N GLU A 306 13.25 6.04 16.67
CA GLU A 306 12.33 6.08 15.55
C GLU A 306 12.91 6.94 14.42
N ALA A 307 12.89 6.45 13.19
CA ALA A 307 13.53 7.14 12.07
C ALA A 307 13.01 8.57 11.81
N TYR A 308 11.79 8.90 12.27
CA TYR A 308 11.23 10.26 12.13
C TYR A 308 11.85 11.31 13.05
N THR A 309 12.64 10.87 14.03
CA THR A 309 13.36 11.76 14.96
C THR A 309 14.70 12.22 14.39
N LEU A 310 15.06 11.75 13.19
CA LEU A 310 16.37 11.91 12.54
C LEU A 310 16.24 12.43 11.09
N GLU A 311 17.19 13.28 10.67
CA GLU A 311 17.36 13.81 9.30
C GLU A 311 18.83 13.79 8.83
#